data_AF-A0A9P9SA96-F1
#
_entry.id   AF-A0A9P9SA96-F1
#
_cell.length_a   1.000
_cell.length_b   1.000
_cell.length_c   1.000
_cell.angle_alpha   90.00
_cell.angle_beta   90.00
_cell.angle_gamma   90.00
#
_symmetry.space_group_name_H-M   'P 1'
#
loop_
_entity.id
_entity.type
_entity.pdbx_description
1 polymer ?
#
loop_
_entity_poly.entity_id
_entity_poly.type
_entity_poly.pdbx_seq_one_letter_code
_entity_poly.pdbx_strand_id
1 'polypeptide(L)'
;MAVLVNQMPPTQTIFPTPSKPRLPTPLIRHASAPASPELNIDFTSAGENHKIKSLHSFASPQRSSTKPRPKHGLLSELSLTQSLTSRLRHDRDSWRSLAERQKPDLAAAERVVQQQTSTICYLEDENVKLRNRNAEEFSMGQQIFTRFQELISKHDNLADQLNDALRTIIRLKKSDRSKEKVQQRNLRLKATLQRYTSQVPLPQQIHEDSIATLQEALALANERIGELEAKGEALLEVLERRHDNSGSGDEREMEEKTVEEDLLEL
;
A
#
# COMPACT_ATOMS: atom_id res chain seq x y z
N MET A 1 -53.22 -23.85 2.67
CA MET A 1 -51.92 -23.67 3.35
C MET A 1 -51.39 -22.30 2.97
N ALA A 2 -51.41 -21.36 3.90
CA ALA A 2 -50.99 -19.97 3.64
C ALA A 2 -49.46 -19.87 3.79
N VAL A 3 -48.78 -19.46 2.73
CA VAL A 3 -47.33 -19.23 2.71
C VAL A 3 -47.08 -17.83 3.25
N LEU A 4 -46.54 -17.74 4.47
CA LEU A 4 -46.04 -16.48 5.03
C LEU A 4 -44.79 -16.06 4.25
N VAL A 5 -44.92 -14.98 3.48
CA VAL A 5 -43.79 -14.30 2.85
C VAL A 5 -43.15 -13.40 3.90
N ASN A 6 -42.03 -13.83 4.47
CA ASN A 6 -41.19 -13.00 5.33
C ASN A 6 -40.57 -11.88 4.49
N GLN A 7 -41.14 -10.67 4.56
CA GLN A 7 -40.51 -9.45 4.08
C GLN A 7 -39.32 -9.12 5.00
N MET A 8 -38.11 -9.23 4.46
CA MET A 8 -36.93 -8.68 5.13
C MET A 8 -36.99 -7.14 5.11
N PRO A 9 -36.63 -6.47 6.22
CA PRO A 9 -36.58 -5.02 6.27
C PRO A 9 -35.43 -4.49 5.38
N PRO A 10 -35.61 -3.31 4.76
CA PRO A 10 -34.61 -2.70 3.91
C PRO A 10 -33.37 -2.32 4.72
N THR A 11 -32.21 -2.86 4.33
CA THR A 11 -30.92 -2.53 4.90
C THR A 11 -30.56 -1.10 4.51
N GLN A 12 -30.72 -0.16 5.44
CA GLN A 12 -30.30 1.23 5.24
C GLN A 12 -28.78 1.27 5.16
N THR A 13 -28.28 1.44 3.95
CA THR A 13 -26.85 1.63 3.69
C THR A 13 -26.53 3.09 4.01
N ILE A 14 -26.07 3.34 5.23
CA ILE A 14 -25.60 4.66 5.66
C ILE A 14 -24.24 4.88 5.01
N PHE A 15 -24.22 5.56 3.86
CA PHE A 15 -22.98 6.05 3.27
C PHE A 15 -22.36 7.11 4.19
N PRO A 16 -21.10 6.94 4.63
CA PRO A 16 -20.41 7.98 5.38
C PRO A 16 -20.23 9.19 4.47
N THR A 17 -20.82 10.32 4.88
CA THR A 17 -20.60 11.58 4.19
C THR A 17 -19.12 11.97 4.30
N PRO A 18 -18.49 12.48 3.23
CA PRO A 18 -17.09 12.90 3.27
C PRO A 18 -16.96 14.07 4.25
N SER A 19 -16.34 13.80 5.40
CA SER A 19 -16.01 14.82 6.38
C SER A 19 -15.07 15.83 5.73
N LYS A 20 -15.51 17.08 5.64
CA LYS A 20 -14.73 18.21 5.14
C LYS A 20 -13.33 18.19 5.79
N PRO A 21 -12.24 18.34 5.02
CA PRO A 21 -10.90 18.49 5.60
C PRO A 21 -10.89 19.76 6.45
N ARG A 22 -10.91 19.60 7.77
CA ARG A 22 -10.60 20.69 8.70
C ARG A 22 -9.14 21.03 8.49
N LEU A 23 -8.88 22.14 7.81
CA LEU A 23 -7.60 22.81 7.83
C LEU A 23 -7.14 22.94 9.29
N PRO A 24 -5.87 22.61 9.62
CA PRO A 24 -5.36 22.80 10.95
C PRO A 24 -5.51 24.27 11.33
N THR A 25 -6.23 24.54 12.41
CA THR A 25 -6.28 25.87 13.02
C THR A 25 -4.85 26.35 13.25
N PRO A 26 -4.48 27.57 12.81
CA PRO A 26 -3.15 28.10 13.05
C PRO A 26 -2.89 28.08 14.56
N LEU A 27 -1.76 27.51 14.95
CA LEU A 27 -1.32 27.41 16.32
C LEU A 27 -1.17 28.82 16.88
N ILE A 28 -2.17 29.29 17.65
CA ILE A 28 -2.06 30.55 18.39
C ILE A 28 -1.07 30.27 19.53
N ARG A 29 0.18 30.69 19.34
CA ARG A 29 1.18 30.73 20.41
C ARG A 29 0.70 31.73 21.44
N HIS A 30 0.20 31.26 22.58
CA HIS A 30 0.01 32.09 23.76
C HIS A 30 1.39 32.56 24.23
N ALA A 31 1.68 33.85 24.02
CA ALA A 31 2.92 34.52 24.38
C ALA A 31 3.04 34.78 25.90
N SER A 32 2.78 33.76 26.72
CA SER A 32 2.79 33.85 28.19
C SER A 32 3.62 32.75 28.85
N ALA A 33 4.57 32.16 28.12
CA ALA A 33 5.68 31.42 28.72
C ALA A 33 6.86 32.38 28.92
N PRO A 34 7.48 32.47 30.11
CA PRO A 34 8.69 33.24 30.31
C PRO A 34 9.76 32.71 29.35
N ALA A 35 10.40 33.63 28.62
CA ALA A 35 11.54 33.32 27.77
C ALA A 35 12.59 32.56 28.59
N SER A 36 12.65 31.25 28.37
CA SER A 36 13.78 30.47 28.83
C SER A 36 14.99 31.00 28.07
N PRO A 37 16.11 31.34 28.73
CA PRO A 37 17.30 31.74 28.00
C PRO A 37 17.68 30.58 27.08
N GLU A 38 17.64 30.85 25.77
CA GLU A 38 18.16 29.95 24.74
C GLU A 38 19.64 29.72 25.05
N LEU A 39 19.94 28.65 25.78
CA LEU A 39 21.24 28.02 25.78
C LEU A 39 21.38 27.37 24.41
N ASN A 40 21.76 28.19 23.44
CA ASN A 40 22.18 27.76 22.12
C ASN A 40 23.51 27.04 22.28
N ILE A 41 23.45 25.77 22.70
CA ILE A 41 24.60 24.86 22.69
C ILE A 41 24.61 24.26 21.28
N ASP A 42 25.23 24.99 20.36
CA ASP A 42 25.57 24.49 19.03
C ASP A 42 26.55 23.31 19.19
N PHE A 43 26.02 22.10 19.26
CA PHE A 43 26.80 20.88 19.03
C PHE A 43 27.10 20.75 17.53
N THR A 44 28.00 21.59 17.04
CA THR A 44 28.66 21.38 15.75
C THR A 44 29.74 20.31 15.91
N SER A 45 29.28 19.06 15.85
CA SER A 45 30.10 17.92 15.47
C SER A 45 30.48 18.06 14.00
N ALA A 46 31.64 18.64 13.71
CA ALA A 46 32.58 18.22 12.67
C ALA A 46 33.59 19.32 12.39
N GLY A 47 34.82 19.10 12.86
CA GLY A 47 36.06 19.49 12.19
C GLY A 47 36.11 20.84 11.50
N GLU A 48 36.22 21.92 12.25
CA GLU A 48 36.77 23.15 11.70
C GLU A 48 37.80 23.75 12.67
N ASN A 49 39.00 23.95 12.13
CA ASN A 49 40.21 24.41 12.80
C ASN A 49 40.05 25.85 13.30
N HIS A 50 39.33 26.05 14.40
CA HIS A 50 39.35 27.33 15.11
C HIS A 50 40.65 27.47 15.88
N LYS A 51 41.59 28.12 15.19
CA LYS A 51 42.76 28.84 15.68
C LYS A 51 42.39 29.60 16.96
N ILE A 52 42.60 28.95 18.10
CA ILE A 52 42.50 29.55 19.44
C ILE A 52 43.50 30.70 19.45
N LYS A 53 43.00 31.94 19.33
CA LYS A 53 43.78 33.13 19.65
C LYS A 53 44.02 33.11 21.16
N SER A 54 45.11 32.45 21.55
CA SER A 54 45.68 32.48 22.88
C SER A 54 45.95 33.94 23.27
N LEU A 55 45.02 34.53 24.03
CA LEU A 55 45.20 35.79 24.75
C LEU A 55 45.63 35.48 26.19
N HIS A 56 46.65 34.65 26.35
CA HIS A 56 47.43 34.60 27.57
C HIS A 56 48.83 35.11 27.27
N SER A 57 48.92 36.42 27.01
CA SER A 57 50.17 37.15 27.21
C SER A 57 50.40 37.22 28.73
N PHE A 58 51.01 36.18 29.28
CA PHE A 58 51.67 36.30 30.57
C PHE A 58 52.81 37.30 30.37
N ALA A 59 52.58 38.54 30.81
CA ALA A 59 53.61 39.56 30.83
C ALA A 59 54.84 38.97 31.56
N SER A 60 55.93 38.82 30.80
CA SER A 60 57.21 38.40 31.35
C SER A 60 57.61 39.37 32.47
N PRO A 61 58.15 38.87 33.60
CA PRO A 61 58.63 39.75 34.66
C PRO A 61 59.79 40.56 34.10
N GLN A 62 59.56 41.85 33.84
CA GLN A 62 60.62 42.77 33.48
C GLN A 62 61.68 42.74 34.59
N ARG A 63 62.90 42.36 34.21
CA ARG A 63 64.06 42.34 35.09
C ARG A 63 64.25 43.73 35.70
N SER A 64 64.29 43.75 37.01
CA SER A 64 64.46 44.94 37.84
C SER A 64 65.78 45.65 37.53
N SER A 65 65.67 46.85 36.98
CA SER A 65 66.70 47.87 37.05
C SER A 65 66.96 48.18 38.53
N THR A 66 68.17 47.91 39.01
CA THR A 66 68.64 48.21 40.37
C THR A 66 68.76 49.72 40.55
N LYS A 67 67.64 50.39 40.81
CA LYS A 67 67.66 51.74 41.38
C LYS A 67 68.26 51.67 42.79
N PRO A 68 69.13 52.63 43.18
CA PRO A 68 69.73 52.65 44.51
C PRO A 68 68.60 52.73 45.56
N ARG A 69 68.59 51.76 46.49
CA ARG A 69 67.69 51.76 47.65
C ARG A 69 67.80 53.12 48.33
N PRO A 70 66.74 53.93 48.40
CA PRO A 70 66.71 55.06 49.31
C PRO A 70 66.94 54.50 50.71
N LYS A 71 67.71 55.20 51.55
CA LYS A 71 67.87 54.88 52.98
C LYS A 71 66.57 55.22 53.71
N HIS A 72 65.50 54.53 53.34
CA HIS A 72 64.28 54.45 54.11
C HIS A 72 64.70 53.88 55.47
N GLY A 73 64.49 54.66 56.55
CA GLY A 73 64.82 54.19 57.88
C GLY A 73 64.10 52.86 58.13
N LEU A 74 64.73 51.92 58.84
CA LEU A 74 64.22 50.56 59.09
C LEU A 74 62.72 50.52 59.45
N LEU A 75 62.23 51.54 60.15
CA LEU A 75 60.81 51.72 60.50
C LEU A 75 59.86 51.82 59.29
N SER A 76 60.28 52.47 58.20
CA SER A 76 59.47 52.61 56.98
C SER A 76 59.42 51.32 56.15
N GLU A 77 60.51 50.54 56.12
CA GLU A 77 60.49 49.18 55.54
C GLU A 77 59.60 48.23 56.36
N LEU A 78 59.65 48.34 57.69
CA LEU A 78 58.75 47.60 58.58
C LEU A 78 57.27 47.99 58.38
N SER A 79 56.97 49.28 58.22
CA SER A 79 55.61 49.75 57.91
C SER A 79 55.10 49.23 56.56
N LEU A 80 55.95 49.25 55.52
CA LEU A 80 55.60 48.72 54.19
C LEU A 80 55.34 47.21 54.24
N THR A 81 56.22 46.46 54.90
CA THR A 81 56.07 45.00 55.04
C THR A 81 54.84 44.65 55.87
N GLN A 82 54.52 45.41 56.92
CA GLN A 82 53.30 45.26 57.71
C GLN A 82 52.03 45.55 56.87
N SER A 83 52.04 46.61 56.07
CA SER A 83 50.95 46.95 55.15
C SER A 83 50.73 45.84 54.12
N LEU A 84 51.80 45.37 53.48
CA LEU A 84 51.76 44.27 52.52
C LEU A 84 51.23 42.98 53.18
N THR A 85 51.72 42.64 54.37
CA THR A 85 51.27 41.46 55.12
C THR A 85 49.78 41.56 55.46
N SER A 86 49.31 42.74 55.87
CA SER A 86 47.89 42.99 56.15
C SER A 86 47.03 42.81 54.91
N ARG A 87 47.47 43.34 53.77
CA ARG A 87 46.79 43.16 52.48
C ARG A 87 46.72 41.68 52.06
N LEU A 88 47.83 40.95 52.13
CA LEU A 88 47.85 39.52 51.78
C LEU A 88 46.94 38.68 52.69
N ARG A 89 46.85 39.02 53.97
CA ARG A 89 45.91 38.37 54.90
C ARG A 89 44.47 38.66 54.50
N HIS A 90 44.15 39.92 54.19
CA HIS A 90 42.82 40.30 53.72
C HIS A 90 42.45 39.58 52.42
N ASP A 91 43.35 39.56 51.43
CA ASP A 91 43.13 38.88 50.16
C ASP A 91 42.91 37.37 50.37
N ARG A 92 43.74 36.72 51.22
CA ARG A 92 43.57 35.31 51.59
C ARG A 92 42.18 35.03 52.18
N ASP A 93 41.76 35.86 53.13
CA ASP A 93 40.48 35.68 53.82
C ASP A 93 39.29 35.99 52.89
N SER A 94 39.46 36.91 51.93
CA SER A 94 38.52 37.17 50.83
C SER A 94 38.37 35.95 49.91
N TRP A 95 39.48 35.36 49.44
CA TRP A 95 39.44 34.14 48.63
C TRP A 95 38.83 32.95 49.38
N ARG A 96 39.13 32.81 50.68
CA ARG A 96 38.51 31.78 51.52
C ARG A 96 37.01 31.98 51.64
N SER A 97 36.56 33.21 51.88
CA SER A 97 35.13 33.53 51.97
C SER A 97 34.40 33.29 50.64
N LEU A 98 35.04 33.60 49.52
CA LEU A 98 34.51 33.34 48.19
C LEU A 98 34.39 31.83 47.91
N ALA A 99 35.43 31.06 48.22
CA ALA A 99 35.43 29.60 48.06
C ALA A 99 34.34 28.93 48.89
N GLU A 100 34.17 29.35 50.15
CA GLU A 100 33.09 28.84 51.01
C GLU A 100 31.70 29.22 50.49
N ARG A 101 31.54 30.40 49.87
CA ARG A 101 30.28 30.81 49.22
C ARG A 101 29.99 30.02 47.95
N GLN A 102 30.99 29.68 47.14
CA GLN A 102 30.80 28.95 45.88
C GLN A 102 30.57 27.45 46.08
N LYS A 103 31.04 26.88 47.21
CA LYS A 103 30.85 25.46 47.54
C LYS A 103 29.38 24.99 47.49
N PRO A 104 28.40 25.65 48.13
CA PRO A 104 26.99 25.24 48.03
C PRO A 104 26.42 25.40 46.61
N ASP A 105 26.86 26.40 45.85
CA ASP A 105 26.42 26.61 44.47
C ASP A 105 26.89 25.47 43.56
N LEU A 106 28.15 25.05 43.70
CA LEU A 106 28.68 23.88 42.97
C LEU A 106 27.93 22.59 43.35
N ALA A 107 27.66 22.38 44.64
CA ALA A 107 26.89 21.23 45.10
C ALA A 107 25.42 21.27 44.63
N ALA A 108 24.84 22.46 44.46
CA ALA A 108 23.51 22.62 43.87
C ALA A 108 23.53 22.30 42.37
N ALA A 109 24.52 22.81 41.63
CA ALA A 109 24.70 22.52 40.22
C ALA A 109 24.92 21.02 39.96
N GLU A 110 25.74 20.35 40.78
CA GLU A 110 25.96 18.91 40.70
C GLU A 110 24.66 18.11 40.86
N ARG A 111 23.83 18.47 41.86
CA ARG A 111 22.51 17.84 42.06
C ARG A 111 21.58 18.04 40.86
N VAL A 112 21.58 19.23 40.25
CA VAL A 112 20.78 19.51 39.04
C VAL A 112 21.25 18.63 37.88
N VAL A 113 22.57 18.52 37.66
CA VAL A 113 23.13 17.67 36.59
C VAL A 113 22.79 16.19 36.82
N GLN A 114 22.88 15.71 38.06
CA GLN A 114 22.49 14.33 38.40
C GLN A 114 21.00 14.08 38.13
N GLN A 115 20.13 15.01 38.53
CA GLN A 115 18.69 14.94 38.26
C GLN A 115 18.40 14.94 36.75
N GLN A 116 19.05 15.82 35.99
CA GLN A 116 18.91 15.86 34.54
C GLN A 116 19.36 14.55 33.90
N THR A 117 20.50 14.00 34.33
CA THR A 117 21.02 12.70 33.85
C THR A 117 20.01 11.58 34.08
N SER A 118 19.42 11.50 35.28
CA SER A 118 18.38 10.49 35.57
C SER A 118 17.12 10.67 34.71
N THR A 119 16.75 11.91 34.43
CA THR A 119 15.60 12.23 33.56
C THR A 119 15.89 11.82 32.11
N ILE A 120 17.10 12.06 31.62
CA ILE A 120 17.54 11.66 30.29
C ILE A 120 17.49 10.14 30.15
N CYS A 121 18.09 9.39 31.09
CA CYS A 121 18.03 7.92 31.09
C CYS A 121 16.59 7.40 31.04
N TYR A 122 15.69 7.95 31.86
CA TYR A 122 14.27 7.56 31.84
C TYR A 122 13.61 7.82 30.48
N LEU A 123 13.85 8.99 29.87
CA LEU A 123 13.28 9.33 28.58
C LEU A 123 13.87 8.48 27.44
N GLU A 124 15.14 8.10 27.52
CA GLU A 124 15.78 7.18 26.58
C GLU A 124 15.13 5.79 26.64
N ASP A 125 14.91 5.27 27.85
CA ASP A 125 14.22 3.98 28.06
C ASP A 125 12.78 4.02 27.50
N GLU A 126 12.03 5.09 27.77
CA GLU A 126 10.68 5.28 27.20
C GLU A 126 10.72 5.41 25.66
N ASN A 127 11.73 6.08 25.10
CA ASN A 127 11.90 6.18 23.66
C ASN A 127 12.13 4.80 23.01
N VAL A 128 12.95 3.96 23.63
CA VAL A 128 13.18 2.57 23.18
C VAL A 128 11.89 1.77 23.22
N LYS A 129 11.10 1.86 24.30
CA LYS A 129 9.79 1.19 24.41
C LYS A 129 8.83 1.64 23.31
N LEU A 130 8.75 2.95 23.05
CA LEU A 130 7.91 3.51 21.99
C LEU A 130 8.34 3.03 20.61
N ARG A 131 9.65 2.97 20.33
CA ARG A 131 10.17 2.44 19.06
C ARG A 131 9.81 0.97 18.87
N ASN A 132 9.93 0.15 19.92
CA ASN A 132 9.56 -1.26 19.86
C ASN A 132 8.07 -1.44 19.56
N ARG A 133 7.20 -0.70 20.27
CA ARG A 133 5.75 -0.71 20.03
C ARG A 133 5.41 -0.28 18.60
N ASN A 134 6.04 0.77 18.10
CA ASN A 134 5.83 1.24 16.73
C ASN A 134 6.27 0.19 15.70
N ALA A 135 7.36 -0.54 15.95
CA ALA A 135 7.81 -1.63 15.09
C ALA A 135 6.81 -2.80 15.06
N GLU A 136 6.21 -3.15 16.21
CA GLU A 136 5.14 -4.15 16.31
C GLU A 136 3.87 -3.73 15.55
N GLU A 137 3.42 -2.48 15.75
CA GLU A 137 2.26 -1.92 15.06
C GLU A 137 2.50 -1.86 13.54
N PHE A 138 3.71 -1.50 13.10
CA PHE A 138 4.08 -1.51 11.69
C PHE A 138 4.08 -2.92 11.08
N SER A 139 4.64 -3.91 11.78
CA SER A 139 4.60 -5.32 11.39
C SER A 139 3.17 -5.83 11.26
N MET A 140 2.30 -5.51 12.22
CA MET A 140 0.87 -5.86 12.16
C MET A 140 0.18 -5.19 10.95
N GLY A 141 0.48 -3.91 10.69
CA GLY A 141 -0.01 -3.20 9.51
C GLY A 141 0.36 -3.89 8.20
N GLN A 142 1.62 -4.34 8.07
CA GLN A 142 2.06 -5.10 6.90
C GLN A 142 1.33 -6.45 6.75
N GLN A 143 1.08 -7.16 7.85
CA GLN A 143 0.31 -8.42 7.82
C GLN A 143 -1.14 -8.21 7.40
N ILE A 144 -1.78 -7.13 7.84
CA ILE A 144 -3.14 -6.80 7.42
C ILE A 144 -3.15 -6.42 5.94
N PHE A 145 -2.18 -5.63 5.49
CA PHE A 145 -2.07 -5.21 4.10
C PHE A 145 -1.86 -6.39 3.14
N THR A 146 -0.98 -7.32 3.48
CA THR A 146 -0.76 -8.55 2.68
C THR A 146 -2.01 -9.41 2.59
N ARG A 147 -2.72 -9.64 3.71
CA ARG A 147 -4.02 -10.34 3.70
C ARG A 147 -5.07 -9.65 2.85
N PHE A 148 -5.08 -8.31 2.86
CA PHE A 148 -5.99 -7.53 2.03
C PHE A 148 -5.68 -7.71 0.53
N GLN A 149 -4.40 -7.71 0.15
CA GLN A 149 -3.99 -8.02 -1.23
C GLN A 149 -4.41 -9.43 -1.65
N GLU A 150 -4.20 -10.43 -0.80
CA GLU A 150 -4.67 -11.80 -1.08
C GLU A 150 -6.19 -11.87 -1.28
N LEU A 151 -6.95 -11.09 -0.51
CA LEU A 151 -8.41 -11.03 -0.64
C LEU A 151 -8.83 -10.40 -1.97
N ILE A 152 -8.14 -9.33 -2.41
CA ILE A 152 -8.36 -8.72 -3.73
C ILE A 152 -8.09 -9.74 -4.83
N SER A 153 -6.94 -10.43 -4.80
CA SER A 153 -6.61 -11.43 -5.81
C SER A 153 -7.62 -12.58 -5.86
N LYS A 154 -8.16 -13.01 -4.71
CA LYS A 154 -9.25 -14.01 -4.64
C LYS A 154 -10.54 -13.47 -5.23
N HIS A 155 -10.90 -12.22 -4.94
CA HIS A 155 -12.08 -11.58 -5.49
C HIS A 155 -12.00 -11.50 -7.02
N ASP A 156 -10.86 -11.06 -7.56
CA ASP A 156 -10.66 -10.92 -9.00
C ASP A 156 -10.75 -12.29 -9.71
N ASN A 157 -10.11 -13.32 -9.14
CA ASN A 157 -10.24 -14.69 -9.65
C ASN A 157 -11.70 -15.20 -9.63
N LEU A 158 -12.46 -14.93 -8.56
CA LEU A 158 -13.88 -15.28 -8.51
C LEU A 158 -14.71 -14.51 -9.54
N ALA A 159 -14.38 -13.25 -9.81
CA ALA A 159 -15.03 -12.46 -10.85
C ALA A 159 -14.75 -13.05 -12.24
N ASP A 160 -13.52 -13.48 -12.51
CA ASP A 160 -13.15 -14.15 -13.76
C ASP A 160 -13.90 -15.48 -13.92
N GLN A 161 -13.92 -16.32 -12.88
CA GLN A 161 -14.69 -17.58 -12.88
C GLN A 161 -16.19 -17.36 -13.12
N LEU A 162 -16.77 -16.31 -12.53
CA LEU A 162 -18.16 -15.95 -12.75
C LEU A 162 -18.40 -15.56 -14.22
N ASN A 163 -17.51 -14.75 -14.80
CA ASN A 163 -17.60 -14.35 -16.20
C ASN A 163 -17.51 -15.55 -17.14
N ASP A 164 -16.62 -16.50 -16.88
CA ASP A 164 -16.48 -17.73 -17.65
C ASP A 164 -17.71 -18.64 -17.51
N ALA A 165 -18.27 -18.76 -16.31
CA ALA A 165 -19.53 -19.47 -16.06
C ALA A 165 -20.69 -18.82 -16.85
N LEU A 166 -20.76 -17.50 -16.90
CA LEU A 166 -21.77 -16.79 -17.68
C LEU A 166 -21.61 -17.05 -19.19
N ARG A 167 -20.37 -17.01 -19.72
CA ARG A 167 -20.08 -17.33 -21.13
C ARG A 167 -20.50 -18.76 -21.48
N THR A 168 -20.18 -19.73 -20.63
CA THR A 168 -20.57 -21.14 -20.84
C THR A 168 -22.08 -21.33 -20.77
N ILE A 169 -22.79 -20.68 -19.85
CA ILE A 169 -24.27 -20.69 -19.82
C ILE A 169 -24.85 -20.14 -21.13
N ILE A 170 -24.30 -19.05 -21.66
CA ILE A 170 -24.75 -18.47 -22.94
C ILE A 170 -24.53 -19.48 -24.08
N ARG A 171 -23.35 -20.12 -24.17
CA ARG A 171 -23.05 -21.16 -25.17
C ARG A 171 -24.02 -22.35 -25.07
N LEU A 172 -24.28 -22.85 -23.86
CA LEU A 172 -25.25 -23.94 -23.64
C LEU A 172 -26.66 -23.55 -24.07
N LYS A 173 -27.12 -22.35 -23.73
CA LYS A 173 -28.43 -21.83 -24.17
C LYS A 173 -28.53 -21.73 -25.69
N LYS A 174 -27.46 -21.34 -26.39
CA LYS A 174 -27.41 -21.36 -27.85
C LYS A 174 -27.51 -22.79 -28.39
N SER A 175 -26.78 -23.74 -27.81
CA SER A 175 -26.82 -25.16 -28.20
C SER A 175 -28.18 -25.81 -27.96
N ASP A 176 -28.88 -25.50 -26.87
CA ASP A 176 -30.21 -26.07 -26.62
C ASP A 176 -31.24 -25.57 -27.62
N ARG A 177 -31.17 -24.29 -28.01
CA ARG A 177 -32.01 -23.73 -29.09
C ARG A 177 -31.74 -24.42 -30.44
N SER A 178 -30.49 -24.77 -30.74
CA SER A 178 -30.17 -25.48 -31.99
C SER A 178 -30.69 -26.91 -31.96
N LYS A 179 -30.57 -27.62 -30.83
CA LYS A 179 -31.16 -28.96 -30.63
C LYS A 179 -32.68 -28.95 -30.78
N GLU A 180 -33.37 -27.96 -30.21
CA GLU A 180 -34.82 -27.82 -30.34
C GLU A 180 -35.24 -27.65 -31.81
N LYS A 181 -34.54 -26.80 -32.57
CA LYS A 181 -34.76 -26.64 -34.02
C LYS A 181 -34.59 -27.96 -34.77
N VAL A 182 -33.54 -28.73 -34.47
CA VAL A 182 -33.30 -30.05 -35.09
C VAL A 182 -34.43 -31.04 -34.75
N GLN A 183 -34.89 -31.05 -33.49
CA GLN A 183 -36.01 -31.91 -33.07
C GLN A 183 -37.31 -31.55 -33.80
N GLN A 184 -37.62 -30.26 -33.94
CA GLN A 184 -38.79 -29.79 -34.68
C GLN A 184 -38.74 -30.22 -36.16
N ARG A 185 -37.58 -30.07 -36.82
CA ARG A 185 -37.36 -30.55 -38.20
C ARG A 185 -37.57 -32.07 -38.30
N ASN A 186 -37.04 -32.86 -37.35
CA ASN A 186 -37.18 -34.32 -37.33
C ASN A 186 -38.65 -34.76 -37.15
N LEU A 187 -39.39 -34.11 -36.24
CA LEU A 187 -40.81 -34.36 -36.05
C LEU A 187 -41.63 -34.04 -37.31
N ARG A 188 -41.31 -32.93 -37.98
CA ARG A 188 -41.95 -32.56 -39.25
C ARG A 188 -41.71 -33.61 -40.33
N LEU A 189 -40.47 -34.05 -40.52
CA LEU A 189 -40.12 -35.11 -41.47
C LEU A 189 -40.86 -36.43 -41.17
N LYS A 190 -40.88 -36.84 -39.90
CA LYS A 190 -41.62 -38.04 -39.47
C LYS A 190 -43.11 -37.95 -39.79
N ALA A 191 -43.74 -36.81 -39.53
CA ALA A 191 -45.14 -36.60 -39.85
C ALA A 191 -45.40 -36.66 -41.36
N THR A 192 -44.51 -36.07 -42.17
CA THR A 192 -44.57 -36.16 -43.64
C THR A 192 -44.46 -37.61 -44.11
N LEU A 193 -43.46 -38.36 -43.64
CA LEU A 193 -43.28 -39.78 -43.97
C LEU A 193 -44.48 -40.64 -43.56
N GLN A 194 -45.03 -40.41 -42.36
CA GLN A 194 -46.20 -41.15 -41.87
C GLN A 194 -47.44 -40.91 -42.75
N ARG A 195 -47.63 -39.69 -43.27
CA ARG A 195 -48.69 -39.41 -44.23
C ARG A 195 -48.55 -40.27 -45.49
N TYR A 196 -47.32 -40.49 -45.99
CA TYR A 196 -47.08 -41.43 -47.09
C TYR A 196 -47.38 -42.87 -46.72
N THR A 197 -46.92 -43.33 -45.56
CA THR A 197 -47.10 -44.73 -45.17
C THR A 197 -48.57 -45.07 -44.90
N SER A 198 -49.35 -44.08 -44.44
CA SER A 198 -50.77 -44.26 -44.10
C SER A 198 -51.70 -44.09 -45.31
N GLN A 199 -51.25 -43.42 -46.38
CA GLN A 199 -51.96 -43.38 -47.65
C GLN A 199 -51.70 -44.69 -48.40
N VAL A 200 -52.47 -45.74 -48.08
CA VAL A 200 -52.57 -46.96 -48.90
C VAL A 200 -53.38 -46.61 -50.16
N PRO A 201 -52.81 -46.62 -51.38
CA PRO A 201 -53.54 -46.17 -52.55
C PRO A 201 -54.00 -47.33 -53.45
N LEU A 202 -55.16 -47.12 -54.09
CA LEU A 202 -55.75 -47.96 -55.14
C LEU A 202 -54.92 -47.88 -56.45
N PRO A 203 -54.84 -48.96 -57.26
CA PRO A 203 -53.65 -49.30 -58.06
C PRO A 203 -53.24 -48.44 -59.26
N GLN A 204 -54.00 -47.42 -59.69
CA GLN A 204 -53.81 -46.87 -61.05
C GLN A 204 -53.44 -45.37 -61.16
N GLN A 205 -53.55 -44.60 -60.07
CA GLN A 205 -53.13 -43.19 -60.03
C GLN A 205 -51.85 -42.98 -59.18
N ILE A 206 -51.25 -44.09 -58.74
CA ILE A 206 -50.16 -44.18 -57.75
C ILE A 206 -48.83 -43.67 -58.29
N HIS A 207 -48.57 -43.84 -59.59
CA HIS A 207 -47.19 -43.83 -60.06
C HIS A 207 -46.59 -42.42 -60.14
N GLU A 208 -47.33 -41.40 -60.59
CA GLU A 208 -46.76 -40.05 -60.74
C GLU A 208 -46.65 -39.30 -59.41
N ASP A 209 -47.70 -39.33 -58.58
CA ASP A 209 -47.70 -38.61 -57.30
C ASP A 209 -46.73 -39.25 -56.28
N SER A 210 -46.57 -40.58 -56.27
CA SER A 210 -45.59 -41.25 -55.40
C SER A 210 -44.15 -41.05 -55.87
N ILE A 211 -43.91 -40.93 -57.18
CA ILE A 211 -42.59 -40.62 -57.73
C ILE A 211 -42.21 -39.17 -57.41
N ALA A 212 -43.12 -38.21 -57.62
CA ALA A 212 -42.86 -36.79 -57.34
C ALA A 212 -42.49 -36.57 -55.87
N THR A 213 -43.12 -37.32 -54.98
CA THR A 213 -42.91 -37.18 -53.54
C THR A 213 -41.74 -37.99 -52.99
N LEU A 214 -41.42 -39.14 -53.58
CA LEU A 214 -40.13 -39.80 -53.34
C LEU A 214 -38.97 -38.93 -53.84
N GLN A 215 -39.15 -38.22 -54.95
CA GLN A 215 -38.17 -37.25 -55.45
C GLN A 215 -38.04 -36.04 -54.54
N GLU A 216 -39.14 -35.52 -53.98
CA GLU A 216 -39.09 -34.44 -52.97
C GLU A 216 -38.39 -34.92 -51.68
N ALA A 217 -38.70 -36.13 -51.21
CA ALA A 217 -38.04 -36.73 -50.05
C ALA A 217 -36.54 -36.97 -50.30
N LEU A 218 -36.17 -37.38 -51.52
CA LEU A 218 -34.79 -37.56 -51.95
C LEU A 218 -34.06 -36.22 -52.06
N ALA A 219 -34.72 -35.18 -52.57
CA ALA A 219 -34.17 -33.83 -52.62
C ALA A 219 -33.91 -33.28 -51.21
N LEU A 220 -34.86 -33.44 -50.28
CA LEU A 220 -34.69 -33.09 -48.87
C LEU A 220 -33.57 -33.89 -48.19
N ALA A 221 -33.43 -35.18 -48.52
CA ALA A 221 -32.34 -36.00 -48.00
C ALA A 221 -30.97 -35.53 -48.52
N ASN A 222 -30.86 -35.18 -49.80
CA ASN A 222 -29.64 -34.66 -50.40
C ASN A 222 -29.27 -33.28 -49.84
N GLU A 223 -30.24 -32.37 -49.65
CA GLU A 223 -30.01 -31.08 -49.00
C GLU A 223 -29.47 -31.28 -47.58
N ARG A 224 -30.03 -32.25 -46.84
CA ARG A 224 -29.57 -32.59 -45.50
C ARG A 224 -28.16 -33.19 -45.48
N ILE A 225 -27.81 -34.01 -46.46
CA ILE A 225 -26.46 -34.55 -46.62
C ILE A 225 -25.48 -33.39 -46.86
N GLY A 226 -25.80 -32.47 -47.77
CA GLY A 226 -24.99 -31.28 -48.03
C GLY A 226 -24.79 -30.39 -46.81
N GLU A 227 -25.84 -30.14 -46.01
CA GLU A 227 -25.70 -29.40 -44.74
C GLU A 227 -24.75 -30.10 -43.75
N LEU A 228 -24.80 -31.44 -43.68
CA LEU A 228 -23.96 -32.21 -42.77
C LEU A 228 -22.51 -32.28 -43.27
N GLU A 229 -22.30 -32.38 -44.57
CA GLU A 229 -20.98 -32.32 -45.20
C GLU A 229 -20.33 -30.95 -44.97
N ALA A 230 -21.05 -29.85 -45.22
CA ALA A 230 -20.53 -28.50 -44.97
C ALA A 230 -20.18 -28.26 -43.49
N LYS A 231 -20.99 -28.76 -42.55
CA LYS A 231 -20.70 -28.68 -41.11
C LYS A 231 -19.51 -29.57 -40.71
N GLY A 232 -19.39 -30.73 -41.33
CA GLY A 232 -18.24 -31.62 -41.16
C GLY A 232 -16.94 -30.96 -41.64
N GLU A 233 -17.00 -30.29 -42.80
CA GLU A 233 -15.87 -29.57 -43.39
C GLU A 233 -15.44 -28.38 -42.52
N ALA A 234 -16.38 -27.55 -42.05
CA ALA A 234 -16.09 -26.45 -41.14
C ALA A 234 -15.47 -26.93 -39.81
N LEU A 235 -15.93 -28.07 -39.27
CA LEU A 235 -15.34 -28.68 -38.07
C LEU A 235 -13.89 -29.12 -38.32
N LEU A 236 -13.64 -29.78 -39.46
CA LEU A 236 -12.29 -30.20 -39.84
C LEU A 236 -11.35 -29.00 -40.00
N GLU A 237 -11.82 -27.91 -40.61
CA GLU A 237 -11.05 -26.68 -40.78
C GLU A 237 -10.66 -26.04 -39.43
N VAL A 238 -11.56 -26.06 -38.44
CA VAL A 238 -11.28 -25.61 -37.06
C VAL A 238 -10.24 -26.50 -36.37
N LEU A 239 -10.31 -27.81 -36.59
CA LEU A 239 -9.34 -28.76 -36.03
C LEU A 239 -7.96 -28.59 -36.67
N GLU A 240 -7.88 -28.36 -37.97
CA GLU A 240 -6.65 -28.08 -38.71
C GLU A 240 -5.99 -26.79 -38.20
N ARG A 241 -6.74 -25.69 -38.09
CA ARG A 241 -6.24 -24.42 -37.52
C ARG A 241 -5.74 -24.56 -36.08
N ARG A 242 -6.38 -25.41 -35.26
CA ARG A 242 -5.88 -25.72 -33.90
C ARG A 242 -4.58 -26.51 -33.93
N HIS A 243 -4.38 -27.37 -34.92
CA HIS A 243 -3.15 -28.15 -35.04
C HIS A 243 -1.97 -27.27 -35.49
N ASP A 244 -2.21 -26.34 -36.41
CA ASP A 244 -1.19 -25.41 -36.93
C ASP A 244 -0.80 -24.32 -35.92
N ASN A 245 -1.73 -23.90 -35.05
CA ASN A 245 -1.46 -22.92 -34.00
C ASN A 245 -0.80 -23.52 -32.74
N SER A 246 -0.50 -24.81 -32.72
CA SER A 246 0.15 -25.48 -31.58
C SER A 246 1.68 -25.30 -31.54
N GLY A 247 2.26 -24.45 -32.40
CA GLY A 247 3.71 -24.28 -32.54
C GLY A 247 4.31 -22.94 -32.07
N SER A 248 3.50 -21.95 -31.68
CA SER A 248 4.01 -20.62 -31.31
C SER A 248 3.38 -20.15 -30.01
N GLY A 249 4.13 -20.25 -28.91
CA GLY A 249 3.78 -19.70 -27.61
C GLY A 249 3.81 -18.17 -27.61
N ASP A 250 2.82 -17.54 -28.24
CA ASP A 250 2.49 -16.14 -28.01
C ASP A 250 0.99 -16.09 -27.67
N GLU A 251 0.71 -16.08 -26.36
CA GLU A 251 -0.61 -15.90 -25.76
C GLU A 251 -1.10 -14.47 -26.07
N ARG A 252 -1.57 -14.24 -27.30
CA ARG A 252 -2.38 -13.07 -27.62
C ARG A 252 -3.81 -13.53 -27.77
N GLU A 253 -4.64 -13.07 -26.82
CA GLU A 253 -6.10 -13.00 -26.93
C GLU A 253 -6.47 -12.43 -28.30
N MET A 254 -6.74 -13.30 -29.27
CA MET A 254 -7.50 -12.94 -30.45
C MET A 254 -8.93 -13.39 -30.24
N GLU A 255 -9.81 -12.40 -30.36
CA GLU A 255 -11.27 -12.50 -30.37
C GLU A 255 -11.76 -13.74 -31.13
N GLU A 256 -12.13 -14.78 -30.40
CA GLU A 256 -12.93 -15.91 -30.85
C GLU A 256 -14.39 -15.45 -31.06
N LYS A 257 -14.60 -14.47 -31.94
CA LYS A 257 -15.89 -13.79 -32.12
C LYS A 257 -16.46 -13.82 -33.54
N THR A 258 -15.72 -14.29 -34.55
CA THR A 258 -16.20 -14.26 -35.94
C THR A 258 -16.65 -15.62 -36.49
N VAL A 259 -16.16 -16.73 -35.93
CA VAL A 259 -16.38 -18.06 -36.56
C VAL A 259 -17.76 -18.65 -36.25
N GLU A 260 -18.41 -18.26 -35.15
CA GLU A 260 -19.74 -18.76 -34.77
C GLU A 260 -20.89 -18.04 -35.51
N GLU A 261 -20.64 -16.85 -36.08
CA GLU A 261 -21.64 -16.08 -36.86
C GLU A 261 -21.76 -16.62 -38.30
N ASP A 262 -20.65 -16.93 -38.97
CA ASP A 262 -20.66 -17.45 -40.34
C ASP A 262 -21.22 -18.88 -40.47
N LEU A 263 -21.16 -19.69 -39.39
CA LEU A 263 -21.73 -21.03 -39.33
C LEU A 263 -23.25 -21.07 -39.09
N LEU A 264 -23.87 -19.91 -38.82
CA LEU A 264 -25.31 -19.78 -38.55
C LEU A 264 -26.09 -19.08 -39.68
N GLU A 265 -25.41 -18.53 -40.68
CA GLU A 265 -26.02 -17.93 -41.88
C GLU A 265 -26.11 -18.87 -43.10
N LEU A 266 -25.55 -20.09 -43.02
CA LEU A 266 -25.73 -21.18 -44.01
C LEU A 266 -26.69 -22.26 -43.49
#